data_AF-A0A7W0ZK23-F1
#
_entry.id   AF-A0A7W0ZK23-F1
#
_cell.length_a   1.000
_cell.length_b   1.000
_cell.length_c   1.000
_cell.angle_alpha   90.00
_cell.angle_beta   90.00
_cell.angle_gamma   90.00
#
_symmetry.space_group_name_H-M   'P 1'
#
loop_
_entity.id
_entity.type
_entity.pdbx_description
1 polymer ?
#
loop_
_entity_poly.entity_id
_entity_poly.type
_entity_poly.pdbx_seq_one_letter_code
_entity_poly.pdbx_strand_id
1 'polypeptide(L)'
;MGQHFLADERVIAHIVSAFDPRADETVVEIGSGRGALTSRLVERVGRLVAIEFDRELVPLLRERYGGRGNFTLLEADALVTDYCGAIRPAEKARVVANLPYNISTAILQRLIEQRRCLTEMVLMLQREVVERITAPPATSGRGFLSV
;
A
#
# COMPACT_ATOMS: atom_id res chain seq x y z
N MET A 1 -19.41 8.45 -0.79
CA MET A 1 -19.07 8.04 0.59
C MET A 1 -17.56 8.13 0.76
N GLY A 2 -17.10 8.76 1.84
CA GLY A 2 -15.86 9.53 1.89
C GLY A 2 -14.56 8.72 1.90
N GLN A 3 -13.65 9.09 1.00
CA GLN A 3 -12.24 8.73 1.10
C GLN A 3 -11.62 9.50 2.28
N HIS A 4 -10.97 8.78 3.20
CA HIS A 4 -10.23 9.41 4.29
C HIS A 4 -8.80 9.66 3.86
N PHE A 5 -8.50 10.91 3.51
CA PHE A 5 -7.15 11.31 3.17
C PHE A 5 -6.30 11.42 4.43
N LEU A 6 -5.12 10.80 4.37
CA LEU A 6 -4.11 10.96 5.41
C LEU A 6 -3.54 12.38 5.35
N ALA A 7 -3.77 13.16 6.42
CA ALA A 7 -3.33 14.56 6.52
C ALA A 7 -2.60 14.88 7.85
N ASP A 8 -2.70 14.02 8.88
CA ASP A 8 -1.94 14.22 10.11
C ASP A 8 -0.46 13.86 9.89
N GLU A 9 0.39 14.87 9.91
CA GLU A 9 1.84 14.77 9.72
C GLU A 9 2.53 13.83 10.71
N ARG A 10 2.02 13.69 11.94
CA ARG A 10 2.57 12.77 12.93
C ARG A 10 2.29 11.32 12.54
N VAL A 11 1.08 11.05 12.04
CA VAL A 11 0.71 9.71 11.56
C VAL A 11 1.52 9.36 10.32
N ILE A 12 1.68 10.31 9.37
CA ILE A 12 2.56 10.15 8.20
C ILE A 12 3.99 9.83 8.65
N ALA A 13 4.54 10.60 9.59
CA ALA A 13 5.88 10.38 10.10
C ALA A 13 6.03 9.00 10.78
N HIS A 14 5.04 8.57 11.55
CA HIS A 14 5.05 7.25 12.18
C HIS A 14 4.99 6.12 11.14
N ILE A 15 4.15 6.21 10.12
CA ILE A 15 4.08 5.21 9.04
C ILE A 15 5.42 5.14 8.31
N VAL A 16 5.98 6.27 7.91
CA VAL A 16 7.27 6.33 7.22
C VAL A 16 8.40 5.80 8.10
N SER A 17 8.38 6.10 9.40
CA SER A 17 9.37 5.58 10.34
C SER A 17 9.25 4.07 10.55
N ALA A 18 8.03 3.54 10.67
CA ALA A 18 7.79 2.10 10.79
C ALA A 18 8.16 1.36 9.51
N PHE A 19 7.97 2.01 8.36
CA PHE A 19 8.33 1.47 7.06
C PHE A 19 9.83 1.56 6.75
N ASP A 20 10.62 2.43 7.39
CA ASP A 20 12.08 2.52 7.20
C ASP A 20 12.51 2.40 5.70
N PRO A 21 12.12 3.35 4.83
CA PRO A 21 12.36 3.25 3.39
C PRO A 21 13.85 3.33 3.06
N ARG A 22 14.33 2.46 2.14
CA ARG A 22 15.73 2.41 1.72
C ARG A 22 15.90 2.66 0.22
N ALA A 23 17.03 3.28 -0.14
CA ALA A 23 17.30 3.81 -1.48
C ALA A 23 17.46 2.74 -2.57
N ASP A 24 17.64 1.48 -2.21
CA ASP A 24 17.79 0.33 -3.12
C ASP A 24 16.51 -0.51 -3.23
N GLU A 25 15.44 -0.12 -2.55
CA GLU A 25 14.21 -0.91 -2.49
C GLU A 25 13.18 -0.48 -3.55
N THR A 26 12.41 -1.47 -4.02
CA THR A 26 11.16 -1.24 -4.77
C THR A 26 9.99 -1.26 -3.80
N VAL A 27 9.16 -0.23 -3.88
CA VAL A 27 8.02 -0.03 -2.99
C VAL A 27 6.73 0.08 -3.79
N VAL A 28 5.69 -0.60 -3.32
CA VAL A 28 4.32 -0.44 -3.79
C VAL A 28 3.54 0.40 -2.78
N GLU A 29 3.00 1.53 -3.23
CA GLU A 29 2.05 2.35 -2.47
C GLU A 29 0.64 2.07 -2.98
N ILE A 30 -0.29 1.66 -2.09
CA ILE A 30 -1.70 1.42 -2.45
C ILE A 30 -2.56 2.56 -1.89
N GLY A 31 -3.35 3.18 -2.77
CA GLY A 31 -4.24 4.28 -2.38
C GLY A 31 -3.44 5.55 -2.10
N SER A 32 -2.63 5.95 -3.07
CA SER A 32 -1.72 7.10 -3.00
C SER A 32 -2.44 8.41 -2.63
N GLY A 33 -3.73 8.51 -2.99
CA GLY A 33 -4.59 9.63 -2.67
C GLY A 33 -3.99 10.94 -3.19
N ARG A 34 -3.85 11.93 -2.31
CA ARG A 34 -3.24 13.23 -2.62
C ARG A 34 -1.70 13.21 -2.55
N GLY A 35 -1.09 12.04 -2.38
CA GLY A 35 0.34 11.83 -2.33
C GLY A 35 0.99 12.13 -0.99
N ALA A 36 0.28 11.95 0.12
CA ALA A 36 0.79 12.20 1.47
C ALA A 36 2.01 11.32 1.78
N LEU A 37 1.90 10.01 1.56
CA LEU A 37 3.03 9.08 1.70
C LEU A 37 3.93 9.13 0.45
N THR A 38 3.36 9.20 -0.75
CA THR A 38 4.11 9.35 -2.03
C THR A 38 5.21 10.40 -1.94
N SER A 39 4.90 11.60 -1.43
CA SER A 39 5.86 12.71 -1.32
C SER A 39 7.09 12.40 -0.45
N ARG A 40 6.94 11.51 0.53
CA ARG A 40 8.01 11.12 1.46
C ARG A 40 8.79 9.90 0.94
N LEU A 41 8.12 9.02 0.23
CA LEU A 41 8.69 7.78 -0.27
C LEU A 41 9.50 8.01 -1.54
N VAL A 42 8.99 8.80 -2.49
CA VAL A 42 9.63 8.99 -3.81
C VAL A 42 11.05 9.55 -3.71
N GLU A 43 11.37 10.28 -2.64
CA GLU A 43 12.70 10.85 -2.39
C GLU A 43 13.67 9.87 -1.70
N ARG A 44 13.19 8.71 -1.22
CA ARG A 44 13.94 7.81 -0.34
C ARG A 44 14.09 6.39 -0.86
N VAL A 45 13.34 6.01 -1.89
CA VAL A 45 13.31 4.64 -2.42
C VAL A 45 13.87 4.58 -3.84
N GLY A 46 14.44 3.42 -4.18
CA GLY A 46 15.01 3.19 -5.50
C GLY A 46 13.95 3.17 -6.60
N ARG A 47 12.74 2.67 -6.27
CA ARG A 47 11.56 2.75 -7.13
C ARG A 47 10.28 2.77 -6.34
N LEU A 48 9.36 3.65 -6.72
CA LEU A 48 8.01 3.74 -6.17
C LEU A 48 6.96 3.43 -7.25
N VAL A 49 6.16 2.41 -7.00
CA VAL A 49 4.97 2.07 -7.79
C VAL A 49 3.74 2.46 -7.00
N ALA A 50 3.12 3.57 -7.38
CA ALA A 50 1.88 4.07 -6.80
C ALA A 50 0.67 3.47 -7.52
N ILE A 51 -0.31 2.97 -6.77
CA ILE A 51 -1.59 2.49 -7.28
C ILE A 51 -2.68 3.44 -6.80
N GLU A 52 -3.48 3.94 -7.73
CA GLU A 52 -4.62 4.81 -7.44
C GLU A 52 -5.79 4.45 -8.35
N PHE A 53 -6.99 4.36 -7.76
CA PHE A 53 -8.22 4.06 -8.48
C PHE A 53 -9.00 5.34 -8.83
N ASP A 54 -8.87 6.38 -8.01
CA ASP A 54 -9.56 7.64 -8.20
C ASP A 54 -9.00 8.41 -9.42
N ARG A 55 -9.82 8.45 -10.48
CA ARG A 55 -9.51 9.10 -11.75
C ARG A 55 -9.34 10.62 -11.64
N GLU A 56 -9.84 11.24 -10.59
CA GLU A 56 -9.65 12.68 -10.35
C GLU A 56 -8.26 12.96 -9.73
N LEU A 57 -7.72 12.01 -8.95
CA LEU A 57 -6.42 12.15 -8.30
C LEU A 57 -5.26 11.74 -9.19
N VAL A 58 -5.49 10.79 -10.10
CA VAL A 58 -4.48 10.29 -11.03
C VAL A 58 -3.80 11.41 -11.84
N PRO A 59 -4.52 12.36 -12.49
CA PRO A 59 -3.89 13.47 -13.19
C PRO A 59 -2.98 14.32 -12.28
N LEU A 60 -3.40 14.58 -11.04
CA LEU A 60 -2.63 15.36 -10.07
C LEU A 60 -1.33 14.64 -9.67
N LEU A 61 -1.39 13.33 -9.49
CA LEU A 61 -0.22 12.49 -9.20
C LEU A 61 0.73 12.43 -10.40
N ARG A 62 0.20 12.29 -11.63
CA ARG A 62 1.00 12.31 -12.86
C ARG A 62 1.69 13.66 -13.06
N GLU A 63 0.98 14.76 -12.87
CA GLU A 63 1.54 16.12 -12.98
C GLU A 63 2.68 16.32 -11.96
N ARG A 64 2.45 15.92 -10.70
CA ARG A 64 3.41 16.19 -9.62
C ARG A 64 4.64 15.28 -9.66
N TYR A 65 4.47 13.99 -9.99
CA TYR A 65 5.52 12.98 -9.82
C TYR A 65 5.92 12.27 -11.12
N GLY A 66 5.16 12.43 -12.22
CA GLY A 66 5.43 11.73 -13.48
C GLY A 66 6.78 12.04 -14.13
N GLY A 67 7.39 13.19 -13.79
CA GLY A 67 8.76 13.53 -14.21
C GLY A 67 9.86 12.84 -13.40
N ARG A 68 9.52 12.11 -12.33
CA ARG A 68 10.51 11.40 -11.49
C ARG A 68 10.86 10.06 -12.11
N GLY A 69 12.13 9.84 -12.42
CA GLY A 69 12.60 8.61 -13.08
C GLY A 69 12.39 7.32 -12.28
N ASN A 70 12.20 7.43 -10.95
CA ASN A 70 11.94 6.30 -10.06
C ASN A 70 10.44 6.12 -9.73
N PHE A 71 9.54 6.90 -10.30
CA PHE A 71 8.11 6.86 -10.01
C PHE A 71 7.32 6.20 -11.14
N THR A 72 6.38 5.32 -10.78
CA THR A 72 5.41 4.72 -11.70
C THR A 72 4.02 4.84 -11.08
N LEU A 73 3.08 5.42 -11.81
CA LEU A 73 1.68 5.45 -11.39
C LEU A 73 0.85 4.45 -12.19
N LEU A 74 0.15 3.58 -11.48
CA LEU A 74 -0.83 2.64 -12.01
C LEU A 74 -2.23 3.11 -11.64
N GLU A 75 -2.99 3.49 -12.67
CA GLU A 75 -4.42 3.76 -12.54
C GLU A 75 -5.17 2.41 -12.55
N ALA A 76 -5.38 1.83 -11.37
CA ALA A 76 -5.89 0.47 -11.24
C ALA A 76 -6.63 0.25 -9.92
N ASP A 77 -7.54 -0.73 -9.92
CA ASP A 77 -8.12 -1.27 -8.70
C ASP A 77 -7.13 -2.25 -8.04
N ALA A 78 -6.79 -1.97 -6.78
CA ALA A 78 -5.90 -2.80 -5.97
C ALA A 78 -6.36 -4.26 -5.87
N LEU A 79 -7.69 -4.52 -5.90
CA LEU A 79 -8.24 -5.86 -5.79
C LEU A 79 -7.91 -6.77 -6.96
N VAL A 80 -7.68 -6.20 -8.15
CA VAL A 80 -7.39 -6.96 -9.38
C VAL A 80 -5.99 -6.74 -9.91
N THR A 81 -5.18 -5.93 -9.22
CA THR A 81 -3.80 -5.63 -9.64
C THR A 81 -2.91 -6.89 -9.60
N ASP A 82 -2.07 -7.05 -10.62
CA ASP A 82 -0.92 -7.98 -10.61
C ASP A 82 0.29 -7.24 -10.04
N TYR A 83 0.52 -7.41 -8.74
CA TYR A 83 1.62 -6.75 -8.04
C TYR A 83 2.98 -7.28 -8.51
N CYS A 84 3.10 -8.59 -8.77
CA CYS A 84 4.36 -9.16 -9.23
C CYS A 84 4.72 -8.71 -10.65
N GLY A 85 3.73 -8.47 -11.51
CA GLY A 85 3.92 -7.84 -12.81
C GLY A 85 4.28 -6.36 -12.69
N ALA A 86 3.57 -5.62 -11.83
CA ALA A 86 3.74 -4.18 -11.62
C ALA A 86 5.15 -3.76 -11.18
N ILE A 87 5.83 -4.61 -10.40
CA ILE A 87 7.16 -4.29 -9.85
C ILE A 87 8.32 -4.57 -10.81
N ARG A 88 8.07 -5.24 -11.95
CA ARG A 88 9.13 -5.60 -12.90
C ARG A 88 9.91 -4.37 -13.40
N PRO A 89 11.25 -4.43 -13.51
CA PRO A 89 12.07 -5.64 -13.49
C PRO A 89 12.48 -6.13 -12.09
N ALA A 90 12.05 -5.50 -11.00
CA ALA A 90 12.32 -6.00 -9.66
C ALA A 90 11.59 -7.33 -9.41
N GLU A 91 12.19 -8.21 -8.63
CA GLU A 91 11.60 -9.50 -8.24
C GLU A 91 10.82 -9.41 -6.92
N LYS A 92 11.19 -8.44 -6.08
CA LYS A 92 10.66 -8.25 -4.74
C LYS A 92 10.32 -6.78 -4.51
N ALA A 93 9.27 -6.55 -3.73
CA ALA A 93 8.89 -5.23 -3.25
C ALA A 93 8.40 -5.27 -1.80
N ARG A 94 8.43 -4.11 -1.15
CA ARG A 94 7.76 -3.85 0.12
C ARG A 94 6.49 -3.05 -0.15
N VAL A 95 5.46 -3.21 0.67
CA VAL A 95 4.16 -2.55 0.49
C VAL A 95 3.91 -1.56 1.62
N VAL A 96 3.40 -0.40 1.27
CA VAL A 96 2.89 0.58 2.22
C VAL A 96 1.52 1.05 1.76
N ALA A 97 0.56 1.14 2.69
CA ALA A 97 -0.79 1.53 2.32
C ALA A 97 -1.55 2.17 3.47
N ASN A 98 -2.38 3.16 3.13
CA ASN A 98 -3.50 3.59 3.95
C ASN A 98 -4.78 2.99 3.37
N LEU A 99 -5.17 1.81 3.85
CA LEU A 99 -6.23 1.05 3.19
C LEU A 99 -7.62 1.60 3.50
N PRO A 100 -8.49 1.75 2.49
CA PRO A 100 -9.88 2.13 2.71
C PRO A 100 -10.61 1.06 3.53
N TYR A 101 -11.39 1.53 4.50
CA TYR A 101 -11.98 0.69 5.54
C TYR A 101 -12.88 -0.43 5.01
N ASN A 102 -13.68 -0.14 3.98
CA ASN A 102 -14.69 -1.04 3.44
C ASN A 102 -14.15 -2.23 2.64
N ILE A 103 -12.91 -2.15 2.11
CA ILE A 103 -12.32 -3.20 1.26
C ILE A 103 -10.95 -3.68 1.76
N SER A 104 -10.51 -3.19 2.92
CA SER A 104 -9.19 -3.51 3.51
C SER A 104 -8.90 -5.01 3.58
N THR A 105 -9.85 -5.83 4.03
CA THR A 105 -9.69 -7.30 4.15
C THR A 105 -9.49 -7.98 2.80
N ALA A 106 -10.21 -7.54 1.76
CA ALA A 106 -10.07 -8.10 0.42
C ALA A 106 -8.73 -7.71 -0.20
N ILE A 107 -8.24 -6.49 0.04
CA ILE A 107 -6.89 -6.07 -0.38
C ILE A 107 -5.83 -6.91 0.32
N LEU A 108 -5.95 -7.11 1.64
CA LEU A 108 -5.05 -7.98 2.42
C LEU A 108 -4.97 -9.40 1.83
N GLN A 109 -6.12 -10.02 1.53
CA GLN A 109 -6.18 -11.34 0.88
C GLN A 109 -5.42 -11.34 -0.45
N ARG A 110 -5.68 -10.33 -1.29
CA ARG A 110 -5.01 -10.18 -2.59
C ARG A 110 -3.49 -10.03 -2.48
N LEU A 111 -3.01 -9.29 -1.47
CA LEU A 111 -1.57 -9.17 -1.20
C LEU A 111 -0.97 -10.50 -0.76
N ILE A 112 -1.67 -11.25 0.09
CA ILE A 112 -1.23 -12.57 0.58
C ILE A 112 -1.16 -13.60 -0.54
N GLU A 113 -2.07 -13.56 -1.52
CA GLU A 113 -2.02 -14.40 -2.73
C GLU A 113 -0.74 -14.16 -3.54
N GLN A 114 -0.23 -12.93 -3.53
CA GLN A 114 0.96 -12.53 -4.28
C GLN A 114 2.21 -12.38 -3.40
N ARG A 115 2.19 -12.91 -2.16
CA ARG A 115 3.29 -12.84 -1.19
C ARG A 115 4.65 -13.34 -1.71
N ARG A 116 4.66 -14.12 -2.79
CA ARG A 116 5.90 -14.56 -3.44
C ARG A 116 6.79 -13.40 -3.88
N CYS A 117 6.24 -12.24 -4.21
CA CYS A 117 7.00 -11.04 -4.61
C CYS A 117 6.93 -9.91 -3.58
N LEU A 118 6.14 -10.05 -2.51
CA LEU A 118 5.95 -9.04 -1.49
C LEU A 118 6.63 -9.49 -0.19
N THR A 119 7.65 -8.74 0.23
CA THR A 119 8.56 -9.14 1.33
C THR A 119 8.13 -8.63 2.69
N GLU A 120 7.54 -7.44 2.73
CA GLU A 120 7.09 -6.77 3.95
C GLU A 120 5.91 -5.86 3.61
N MET A 121 4.98 -5.68 4.54
CA MET A 121 3.82 -4.82 4.36
C MET A 121 3.60 -3.98 5.63
N VAL A 122 3.59 -2.66 5.48
CA VAL A 122 3.20 -1.72 6.54
C VAL A 122 1.87 -1.09 6.14
N LEU A 123 0.80 -1.53 6.80
CA LEU A 123 -0.57 -1.19 6.42
C LEU A 123 -1.26 -0.45 7.56
N MET A 124 -1.85 0.70 7.25
CA MET A 124 -2.80 1.36 8.16
C MET A 124 -4.19 0.78 7.94
N LEU A 125 -4.80 0.32 9.03
CA LEU A 125 -6.07 -0.39 9.07
C LEU A 125 -6.92 0.10 10.24
N GLN A 126 -8.21 -0.18 10.15
CA GLN A 126 -9.13 -0.04 11.27
C GLN A 126 -8.74 -1.00 12.40
N ARG A 127 -8.82 -0.53 13.65
CA ARG A 127 -8.37 -1.28 14.83
C ARG A 127 -9.07 -2.65 14.93
N GLU A 128 -10.37 -2.70 14.67
CA GLU A 128 -11.17 -3.93 14.67
C GLU A 128 -10.74 -4.94 13.59
N VAL A 129 -10.21 -4.45 12.47
CA VAL A 129 -9.66 -5.32 11.41
C VAL A 129 -8.34 -5.91 11.86
N VAL A 130 -7.47 -5.10 12.49
CA VAL A 130 -6.20 -5.56 13.07
C VAL A 130 -6.46 -6.62 14.14
N GLU A 131 -7.33 -6.31 15.12
CA GLU A 131 -7.69 -7.21 16.22
C GLU A 131 -8.17 -8.59 15.72
N ARG A 132 -8.95 -8.60 14.64
CA ARG A 132 -9.44 -9.84 14.02
C ARG A 132 -8.33 -10.65 13.35
N ILE A 133 -7.38 -10.00 12.67
CA ILE A 133 -6.29 -10.68 11.95
C ILE A 133 -5.21 -11.18 12.92
N THR A 134 -5.02 -10.50 14.05
CA THR A 134 -4.06 -10.88 15.10
C THR A 134 -4.67 -11.79 16.16
N ALA A 135 -5.96 -12.08 16.09
CA ALA A 135 -6.62 -12.94 17.06
C ALA A 135 -5.99 -14.36 17.01
N PRO A 136 -5.70 -14.98 18.16
CA PRO A 136 -5.25 -16.36 18.19
C PRO A 136 -6.30 -17.27 17.54
N PRO A 137 -5.90 -18.40 16.93
CA PRO A 137 -6.83 -19.32 16.31
C PRO A 137 -7.92 -19.71 17.32
N ALA A 138 -9.18 -19.36 17.01
CA ALA A 138 -10.29 -19.75 17.88
C ALA A 138 -10.42 -21.27 17.88
N THR A 139 -10.16 -21.91 19.03
CA THR A 139 -10.61 -23.29 19.26
C THR A 139 -12.14 -23.30 19.16
N SER A 140 -12.64 -23.93 18.10
CA SER A 140 -14.04 -24.06 17.66
C SER A 140 -14.61 -22.83 16.90
N GLY A 141 -14.76 -23.01 15.58
CA GLY A 141 -15.45 -22.07 14.69
C GLY A 141 -14.51 -21.40 13.69
N ARG A 142 -14.25 -22.10 12.58
CA ARG A 142 -13.40 -21.71 11.44
C ARG A 142 -13.72 -20.29 10.93
N GLY A 143 -12.93 -19.30 11.34
CA GLY A 143 -12.89 -17.95 10.78
C GLY A 143 -11.64 -17.77 9.92
N PHE A 144 -11.81 -17.31 8.68
CA PHE A 144 -10.76 -17.19 7.67
C PHE A 144 -9.62 -16.27 8.14
N LEU A 145 -8.37 -16.74 7.96
CA LEU A 145 -7.09 -16.07 8.20
C LEU A 145 -6.61 -16.07 9.66
N SER A 146 -6.28 -17.26 10.17
CA SER A 146 -5.32 -17.40 11.28
C SER A 146 -4.54 -18.70 11.03
N VAL A 147 -3.21 -18.61 10.97
CA VAL A 147 -2.32 -19.79 10.98
C VAL A 147 -1.74 -19.89 12.37
#